data_AF-A0A2D4IZ46-F1
#
_entry.id   AF-A0A2D4IZ46-F1
#
_cell.length_a   1.000
_cell.length_b   1.000
_cell.length_c   1.000
_cell.angle_alpha   90.00
_cell.angle_beta   90.00
_cell.angle_gamma   90.00
#
_symmetry.space_group_name_H-M   'P 1'
#
loop_
_entity.id
_entity.type
_entity.pdbx_description
1 polymer ?
#
loop_
_entity_poly.entity_id
_entity_poly.type
_entity_poly.pdbx_seq_one_letter_code
_entity_poly.pdbx_strand_id
1 'polypeptide(L)'
;AVDAGNYTCFVENNKGKANSSSALIITAATRITLAPTNIDVTVGLNATMQCLASHDPSLDLIFIWLLNGYPVNVDKESDYYERSIMIKDNGELIVKNAQLRHAGRYTCVAQTIVD
;
A
#
# COMPACT_ATOMS: atom_id res chain seq x y z
N ALA A 1 -12.68 6.11 16.82
CA ALA A 1 -12.85 4.77 17.46
C ALA A 1 -12.98 4.96 18.96
N VAL A 2 -13.80 4.15 19.64
CA VAL A 2 -14.15 4.37 21.06
C VAL A 2 -12.97 4.11 22.00
N ASP A 3 -12.02 3.25 21.60
CA ASP A 3 -10.85 2.92 22.41
C ASP A 3 -9.64 3.84 22.16
N ALA A 4 -9.77 4.89 21.33
CA ALA A 4 -8.68 5.84 21.13
C ALA A 4 -8.59 6.80 22.32
N GLY A 5 -7.40 7.02 22.87
CA GLY A 5 -7.24 7.88 24.05
C GLY A 5 -5.88 7.77 24.73
N ASN A 6 -5.66 8.59 25.77
CA ASN A 6 -4.47 8.51 26.61
C ASN A 6 -4.74 7.61 27.82
N TYR A 7 -4.01 6.51 27.92
CA TYR A 7 -4.16 5.51 28.97
C TYR A 7 -3.05 5.70 30.00
N THR A 8 -3.45 5.79 31.28
CA THR A 8 -2.51 5.93 32.39
C THR A 8 -2.56 4.69 33.28
N CYS A 9 -1.43 4.04 33.44
CA CYS A 9 -1.22 2.99 34.43
C CYS A 9 -0.82 3.62 35.76
N PHE A 10 -1.44 3.18 36.86
CA PHE A 10 -1.10 3.59 38.21
C PHE A 10 -0.63 2.37 39.01
N VAL A 11 0.48 2.52 39.72
CA VAL A 11 1.07 1.49 40.57
C VAL A 11 1.31 2.06 41.96
N GLU A 12 0.93 1.32 42.99
CA GLU A 12 1.08 1.73 44.39
C GLU A 12 1.62 0.56 45.21
N ASN A 13 2.60 0.84 46.06
CA ASN A 13 3.10 -0.09 47.08
C ASN A 13 3.22 0.63 48.43
N ASN A 14 3.64 -0.10 49.47
CA ASN A 14 3.83 0.45 50.82
C ASN A 14 4.92 1.53 50.95
N LYS A 15 5.66 1.82 49.88
CA LYS A 15 6.69 2.86 49.83
C LYS A 15 6.32 4.07 48.96
N GLY A 16 5.29 3.98 48.11
CA GLY A 16 4.88 5.11 47.28
C GLY A 16 3.99 4.75 46.10
N LYS A 17 3.77 5.75 45.24
CA LYS A 17 2.95 5.67 44.03
C LYS A 17 3.78 6.06 42.80
N ALA A 18 3.51 5.41 41.69
CA ALA A 18 4.07 5.75 40.38
C ALA A 18 2.95 5.66 39.33
N ASN A 19 3.10 6.41 38.24
CA ASN A 19 2.23 6.30 37.08
C ASN A 19 3.02 6.40 35.78
N SER A 20 2.42 5.92 34.69
CA SER A 20 2.93 6.03 33.34
C SER A 20 1.78 6.18 32.36
N SER A 21 1.89 7.13 31.43
CA SER A 21 0.84 7.44 30.46
C SER A 21 1.31 7.18 29.03
N SER A 22 0.42 6.66 28.18
CA SER A 22 0.68 6.46 26.75
C SER A 22 -0.59 6.66 25.93
N ALA A 23 -0.44 7.22 24.73
CA ALA A 23 -1.54 7.42 23.79
C ALA A 23 -1.77 6.17 22.93
N LEU A 24 -3.03 5.72 22.86
CA LEU A 24 -3.50 4.72 21.91
C LEU A 24 -4.19 5.45 20.74
N ILE A 25 -3.58 5.36 19.57
CA ILE A 25 -4.08 5.91 18.31
C ILE A 25 -4.69 4.76 17.51
N ILE A 26 -5.90 4.96 16.98
CA ILE A 26 -6.58 3.98 16.13
C ILE A 26 -6.72 4.59 14.76
N THR A 27 -6.08 3.95 13.78
CA THR A 27 -6.07 4.38 12.38
C THR A 27 -7.07 3.58 11.56
N ALA A 28 -7.57 4.19 10.48
CA ALA A 28 -8.35 3.46 9.49
C ALA A 28 -7.47 2.42 8.77
N ALA A 29 -8.01 1.22 8.59
CA ALA A 29 -7.30 0.15 7.89
C ALA A 29 -7.14 0.46 6.39
N THR A 30 -5.98 0.10 5.84
CA THR A 30 -5.73 0.17 4.39
C THR A 30 -6.58 -0.85 3.66
N ARG A 31 -7.26 -0.43 2.59
CA ARG A 31 -8.14 -1.29 1.80
C ARG A 31 -8.05 -0.95 0.33
N ILE A 32 -7.91 -1.97 -0.52
CA ILE A 32 -8.06 -1.82 -1.97
C ILE A 32 -9.51 -1.46 -2.29
N THR A 33 -9.72 -0.28 -2.86
CA THR A 33 -11.03 0.23 -3.29
C THR A 33 -11.30 -0.06 -4.77
N LEU A 34 -10.24 -0.17 -5.58
CA LEU A 34 -10.30 -0.65 -6.96
C LEU A 34 -9.14 -1.61 -7.20
N ALA A 35 -9.46 -2.88 -7.43
CA ALA A 35 -8.49 -3.90 -7.81
C ALA A 35 -8.23 -3.86 -9.33
N PRO A 36 -7.05 -4.30 -9.80
CA PRO A 36 -6.80 -4.42 -11.22
C PRO A 36 -7.72 -5.44 -11.88
N THR A 37 -8.13 -5.13 -13.10
CA THR A 37 -8.88 -6.04 -13.97
C THR A 37 -7.93 -6.79 -14.90
N ASN A 38 -8.40 -7.92 -15.45
CA ASN A 38 -7.66 -8.64 -16.48
C ASN A 38 -7.58 -7.79 -17.75
N ILE A 39 -6.42 -7.80 -18.41
CA ILE A 39 -6.15 -7.03 -19.62
C ILE A 39 -5.53 -7.96 -20.65
N ASP A 40 -6.09 -7.95 -21.86
CA ASP A 40 -5.48 -8.52 -23.05
C ASP A 40 -4.87 -7.38 -23.87
N VAL A 41 -3.57 -7.47 -24.16
CA VAL A 41 -2.83 -6.43 -24.88
C VAL A 41 -2.03 -7.04 -26.03
N THR A 42 -2.01 -6.36 -27.16
CA THR A 42 -1.18 -6.74 -28.31
C THR A 42 0.28 -6.42 -28.03
N VAL A 43 1.19 -7.32 -28.41
CA VAL A 43 2.64 -7.09 -28.33
C VAL A 43 2.99 -5.76 -29.01
N GLY A 44 3.83 -4.96 -28.36
CA GLY A 44 4.20 -3.63 -28.86
C GLY A 44 3.42 -2.48 -28.22
N LEU A 45 2.22 -2.73 -27.69
CA LEU A 45 1.37 -1.71 -27.08
C LEU A 45 1.61 -1.60 -25.57
N ASN A 46 1.19 -0.47 -24.99
CA ASN A 46 1.23 -0.28 -23.55
C ASN A 46 -0.01 -0.90 -22.91
N ALA A 47 0.17 -1.51 -21.74
CA ALA A 47 -0.92 -1.95 -20.87
C ALA A 47 -0.92 -1.12 -19.58
N THR A 48 -2.11 -0.72 -19.12
CA THR A 48 -2.26 0.11 -17.92
C THR A 48 -3.17 -0.60 -16.93
N MET A 49 -2.66 -0.88 -15.73
CA MET A 49 -3.42 -1.51 -14.65
C MET A 49 -3.63 -0.53 -13.52
N GLN A 50 -4.89 -0.30 -13.17
CA GLN A 50 -5.27 0.58 -12.06
C GLN A 50 -5.29 -0.17 -10.74
N CYS A 51 -4.95 0.55 -9.67
CA CYS A 51 -5.06 0.04 -8.33
C CYS A 51 -5.30 1.21 -7.37
N LEU A 52 -6.51 1.31 -6.82
CA LEU A 52 -6.86 2.35 -5.84
C LEU A 52 -6.96 1.74 -4.45
N ALA A 53 -6.55 2.51 -3.45
CA ALA A 53 -6.71 2.13 -2.06
C ALA A 53 -7.20 3.31 -1.20
N SER A 54 -8.03 3.01 -0.23
CA SER A 54 -8.32 3.92 0.88
C SER A 54 -7.40 3.62 2.05
N HIS A 55 -6.92 4.64 2.73
CA HIS A 55 -6.08 4.51 3.92
C HIS A 55 -6.40 5.61 4.93
N ASP A 56 -5.82 5.53 6.13
CA ASP A 56 -5.85 6.65 7.07
C ASP A 56 -5.00 7.81 6.51
N PRO A 57 -5.57 9.03 6.32
CA PRO A 57 -4.83 10.16 5.75
C PRO A 57 -3.61 10.61 6.54
N SER A 58 -3.46 10.20 7.81
CA SER A 58 -2.27 10.49 8.60
C SER A 58 -1.08 9.56 8.30
N LEU A 59 -1.28 8.53 7.47
CA LEU A 59 -0.27 7.54 7.15
C LEU A 59 0.14 7.65 5.67
N ASP A 60 1.41 7.34 5.40
CA ASP A 60 1.90 7.23 4.02
C ASP A 60 1.46 5.90 3.41
N LEU A 61 0.85 5.99 2.23
CA LEU A 61 0.43 4.84 1.43
C LEU A 61 1.47 4.53 0.35
N ILE A 62 1.88 3.28 0.26
CA ILE A 62 2.74 2.76 -0.80
C ILE A 62 2.05 1.65 -1.58
N PHE A 63 2.36 1.58 -2.87
CA PHE A 63 1.89 0.52 -3.77
C PHE A 63 3.05 -0.32 -4.26
N ILE A 64 2.89 -1.64 -4.20
CA ILE A 64 3.85 -2.64 -4.66
C ILE A 64 3.15 -3.52 -5.69
N TRP A 65 3.78 -3.72 -6.84
CA TRP A 65 3.30 -4.64 -7.85
C TRP A 65 4.10 -5.92 -7.85
N LEU A 66 3.40 -7.05 -7.94
CA LEU A 66 3.99 -8.37 -8.10
C LEU A 66 3.63 -8.93 -9.46
N LEU A 67 4.59 -9.52 -10.16
CA LEU A 67 4.37 -10.36 -11.34
C LEU A 67 4.65 -11.81 -10.94
N ASN A 68 3.62 -12.66 -11.01
CA ASN A 68 3.71 -14.06 -10.60
C ASN A 68 4.25 -14.26 -9.17
N GLY A 69 3.96 -13.30 -8.28
CA GLY A 69 4.40 -13.29 -6.89
C GLY A 69 5.76 -12.63 -6.63
N TYR A 70 6.49 -12.22 -7.67
CA TYR A 70 7.78 -11.53 -7.53
C TYR A 70 7.63 -10.01 -7.68
N PRO A 71 8.29 -9.20 -6.83
CA PRO A 71 8.20 -7.74 -6.93
C PRO A 71 8.71 -7.21 -8.26
N VAL A 72 7.91 -6.35 -8.88
CA VAL A 72 8.31 -5.54 -10.03
C VAL A 72 9.10 -4.34 -9.52
N ASN A 73 10.36 -4.22 -9.94
CA ASN A 73 11.20 -3.09 -9.57
C ASN A 73 11.11 -2.00 -10.64
N VAL A 74 10.15 -1.10 -10.50
CA VAL A 74 9.88 -0.03 -11.47
C VAL A 74 11.11 0.87 -11.71
N ASP A 75 11.93 1.11 -10.69
CA ASP A 75 13.10 1.97 -10.80
C ASP A 75 14.21 1.31 -11.65
N LYS A 76 14.46 0.02 -11.41
CA LYS A 76 15.50 -0.75 -12.15
C LYS A 76 15.04 -1.17 -13.54
N GLU A 77 13.74 -1.40 -13.71
CA GLU A 77 13.14 -1.87 -14.96
C GLU A 77 12.32 -0.77 -15.62
N SER A 78 12.76 0.48 -15.47
CA SER A 78 12.07 1.67 -15.97
C SER A 78 11.91 1.70 -17.49
N ASP A 79 12.65 0.89 -18.25
CA ASP A 79 12.43 0.68 -19.69
C ASP A 79 11.12 -0.06 -19.98
N TYR A 80 10.65 -0.90 -19.06
CA TYR A 80 9.48 -1.77 -19.23
C TYR A 80 8.30 -1.36 -18.36
N TYR A 81 8.55 -0.74 -17.22
CA TYR A 81 7.53 -0.38 -16.25
C TYR A 81 7.58 1.11 -15.93
N GLU A 82 6.41 1.68 -15.70
CA GLU A 82 6.26 3.06 -15.27
C GLU A 82 5.11 3.15 -14.26
N ARG A 83 5.29 3.98 -13.23
CA ARG A 83 4.25 4.29 -12.25
C ARG A 83 3.63 5.64 -12.60
N SER A 84 2.30 5.70 -12.66
CA SER A 84 1.60 6.98 -12.78
C SER A 84 1.53 7.66 -11.41
N ILE A 85 2.12 8.85 -11.27
CA ILE A 85 2.18 9.62 -9.99
C ILE A 85 1.03 10.65 -9.92
N MET A 86 0.11 10.66 -10.89
CA MET A 86 -0.88 11.74 -11.01
C MET A 86 -1.91 11.77 -9.87
N ILE A 87 -2.10 10.66 -9.14
CA ILE A 87 -3.11 10.53 -8.08
C ILE A 87 -2.46 9.83 -6.88
N LYS A 88 -2.47 10.46 -5.69
CA LYS A 88 -1.83 9.94 -4.47
C LYS A 88 -2.34 8.54 -4.06
N ASP A 89 -3.63 8.30 -4.26
CA ASP A 89 -4.30 7.06 -3.86
C ASP A 89 -4.39 6.04 -5.01
N ASN A 90 -3.62 6.28 -6.09
CA ASN A 90 -3.57 5.41 -7.27
C ASN A 90 -2.18 4.83 -7.48
N GLY A 91 -2.07 3.51 -7.32
CA GLY A 91 -0.91 2.71 -7.64
C GLY A 91 -0.91 2.21 -9.07
N GLU A 92 -1.26 3.04 -10.05
CA GLU A 92 -1.34 2.61 -11.45
C GLU A 92 0.03 2.20 -11.99
N LEU A 93 0.07 1.01 -12.62
CA LEU A 93 1.24 0.45 -13.30
C LEU A 93 1.02 0.44 -14.81
N ILE A 94 1.97 1.03 -15.52
CA ILE A 94 2.04 1.02 -16.98
C ILE A 94 3.14 0.04 -17.38
N VAL A 95 2.79 -0.99 -18.14
CA VAL A 95 3.73 -1.88 -18.82
C VAL A 95 3.95 -1.33 -20.23
N LYS A 96 5.16 -0.82 -20.48
CA LYS A 96 5.55 -0.22 -21.76
C LYS A 96 5.93 -1.29 -22.76
N ASN A 97 5.54 -1.09 -24.02
CA ASN A 97 5.91 -1.95 -25.15
C ASN A 97 5.77 -3.44 -24.78
N ALA A 98 4.55 -3.86 -24.40
CA ALA A 98 4.29 -5.16 -23.82
C ALA A 98 4.86 -6.29 -24.69
N GLN A 99 5.55 -7.23 -24.04
CA GLN A 99 6.19 -8.38 -24.66
C GLN A 99 5.63 -9.66 -24.03
N LEU A 100 5.82 -10.80 -24.69
CA LEU A 100 5.38 -12.11 -24.16
C LEU A 100 5.93 -12.41 -22.74
N ARG A 101 7.13 -11.92 -22.41
CA ARG A 101 7.73 -12.05 -21.07
C ARG A 101 7.01 -11.27 -19.97
N HIS A 102 6.19 -10.28 -20.33
CA HIS A 102 5.39 -9.51 -19.37
C HIS A 102 4.04 -10.20 -19.09
N ALA A 103 3.69 -11.29 -19.79
CA ALA A 103 2.48 -12.03 -19.51
C ALA A 103 2.56 -12.74 -18.15
N GLY A 104 1.51 -12.62 -17.35
CA GLY A 104 1.43 -13.31 -16.07
C GLY A 104 0.37 -12.72 -15.14
N ARG A 105 0.35 -13.23 -13.91
CA ARG A 105 -0.57 -12.75 -12.88
C ARG A 105 0.04 -11.56 -12.17
N TYR A 106 -0.48 -10.38 -12.48
CA TYR A 106 -0.16 -9.17 -11.74
C TYR A 106 -0.97 -9.10 -10.44
N THR A 107 -0.35 -8.62 -9.37
CA THR A 107 -1.00 -8.41 -8.07
C THR A 107 -0.57 -7.05 -7.53
N CYS A 108 -1.55 -6.23 -7.18
CA CYS A 108 -1.31 -4.97 -6.50
C CYS A 108 -1.41 -5.16 -4.99
N VAL A 109 -0.42 -4.64 -4.26
CA VAL A 109 -0.41 -4.59 -2.81
C VAL A 109 -0.36 -3.12 -2.40
N ALA A 110 -1.33 -2.69 -1.61
CA ALA A 110 -1.36 -1.38 -0.98
C ALA A 110 -1.01 -1.54 0.50
N GLN A 111 -0.04 -0.77 0.99
CA GLN A 111 0.49 -0.90 2.34
C GLN A 111 0.75 0.48 2.95
N THR A 112 0.50 0.62 4.24
CA THR A 112 0.92 1.76 5.07
C THR A 112 1.88 1.31 6.17
N ILE A 113 2.42 2.25 6.94
CA ILE A 113 3.39 1.95 8.01
C ILE A 113 2.83 1.09 9.17
N VAL A 114 1.52 0.88 9.24
CA VAL A 114 0.87 0.11 10.33
C VAL A 114 0.31 -1.25 9.87
N ASP A 115 0.46 -1.60 8.59
CA ASP A 115 -0.01 -2.87 8.01
C ASP A 115 1.03 -4.00 8.07
#